data_AF-A0A847GWK9-F1
#
_entry.id   AF-A0A847GWK9-F1
#
_cell.length_a   1.000
_cell.length_b   1.000
_cell.length_c   1.000
_cell.angle_alpha   90.00
_cell.angle_beta   90.00
_cell.angle_gamma   90.00
#
_symmetry.space_group_name_H-M   'P 1'
#
loop_
_entity.id
_entity.type
_entity.pdbx_description
1 polymer ?
#
loop_
_entity_poly.entity_id
_entity_poly.type
_entity_poly.pdbx_seq_one_letter_code
_entity_poly.pdbx_strand_id
1 'polypeptide(L)'
;MSNSVVPISNAVPLLPKYRLHKPTGQAVVSINGRDIYLGKWNTRASRSEYDRVIGEWLPAGRCMPQRRGGKEITIAELALAYLRFAKTYYRRDGRPTGELSPVKGKEKDRA
;
A
#
# COMPACT_ATOMS: atom_id res chain seq x y z
N MET A 1 40.25 44.97 3.91
CA MET A 1 39.76 43.79 4.66
C MET A 1 38.49 43.31 3.99
N SER A 2 38.63 42.39 3.02
CA SER A 2 37.49 41.87 2.25
C SER A 2 36.95 40.64 2.98
N ASN A 3 35.77 40.75 3.59
CA ASN A 3 35.07 39.60 4.14
C ASN A 3 34.39 38.86 2.99
N SER A 4 35.05 37.81 2.52
CA SER A 4 34.49 36.82 1.61
C SER A 4 33.41 36.02 2.35
N VAL A 5 32.14 36.26 2.02
CA VAL A 5 31.05 35.39 2.44
C VAL A 5 31.15 34.10 1.64
N VAL A 6 31.68 33.04 2.27
CA VAL A 6 31.57 31.68 1.75
C VAL A 6 30.09 31.25 1.75
N PRO A 7 29.56 30.68 0.66
CA PRO A 7 28.23 30.10 0.69
C PRO A 7 28.28 28.87 1.59
N ILE A 8 27.62 28.96 2.74
CA ILE A 8 27.37 27.80 3.60
C ILE A 8 26.50 26.86 2.76
N SER A 9 27.08 25.75 2.30
CA SER A 9 26.37 24.60 1.78
C SER A 9 25.58 23.96 2.93
N ASN A 10 24.52 24.63 3.37
CA ASN A 10 23.48 24.01 4.16
C ASN A 10 22.84 22.97 3.25
N ALA A 11 23.10 21.69 3.50
CA ALA A 11 22.38 20.59 2.88
C ALA A 11 20.91 20.69 3.34
N VAL A 12 20.15 21.57 2.71
CA VAL A 12 18.69 21.64 2.85
C VAL A 12 18.20 20.29 2.35
N PRO A 13 17.58 19.47 3.20
CA PRO A 13 17.24 18.13 2.80
C PRO A 13 16.17 18.21 1.70
N LEU A 14 16.55 17.75 0.51
CA LEU A 14 15.75 17.87 -0.70
C LEU A 14 14.38 17.21 -0.48
N LEU A 15 13.32 17.94 -0.80
CA LEU A 15 11.98 17.38 -0.80
C LEU A 15 11.89 16.20 -1.79
N PRO A 16 11.15 15.15 -1.44
CA PRO A 16 10.88 14.03 -2.33
C PRO A 16 10.35 14.50 -3.69
N LYS A 17 10.87 13.93 -4.78
CA LYS A 17 10.56 14.41 -6.13
C LYS A 17 9.15 13.99 -6.59
N TYR A 18 8.36 14.96 -7.06
CA TYR A 18 7.14 14.72 -7.83
C TYR A 18 7.48 14.22 -9.25
N ARG A 19 7.07 13.00 -9.60
CA ARG A 19 7.45 12.31 -10.85
C ARG A 19 6.25 11.75 -11.60
N LEU A 20 6.39 11.62 -12.91
CA LEU A 20 5.42 10.95 -13.76
C LEU A 20 5.72 9.45 -13.79
N HIS A 21 4.76 8.64 -13.34
CA HIS A 21 4.74 7.22 -13.63
C HIS A 21 4.25 7.01 -15.08
N LYS A 22 5.19 6.87 -16.00
CA LYS A 22 4.94 6.82 -17.45
C LYS A 22 3.88 5.77 -17.86
N PRO A 23 3.89 4.53 -17.34
CA PRO A 23 2.95 3.51 -17.77
C PRO A 23 1.49 3.86 -17.48
N THR A 24 1.21 4.53 -16.36
CA THR A 24 -0.17 4.82 -15.93
C THR A 24 -0.57 6.28 -16.12
N GLY A 25 0.33 7.17 -16.51
CA GLY A 25 0.05 8.61 -16.60
C GLY A 25 -0.20 9.28 -15.24
N GLN A 26 0.19 8.63 -14.14
CA GLN A 26 -0.09 9.12 -12.78
C GLN A 26 1.10 9.87 -12.19
N ALA A 27 0.81 10.82 -11.31
CA ALA A 27 1.78 11.44 -10.44
C ALA A 27 2.18 10.49 -9.31
N VAL A 28 3.48 10.40 -9.06
CA VAL A 28 4.06 9.58 -8.00
C VAL A 28 5.14 10.36 -7.24
N VAL A 29 5.17 10.16 -5.93
CA VAL A 29 6.28 10.59 -5.06
C VAL A 29 6.79 9.37 -4.31
N SER A 30 8.12 9.26 -4.17
CA SER A 30 8.74 8.14 -3.45
C SER A 30 9.27 8.59 -2.11
N ILE A 31 8.73 8.01 -1.05
CA ILE A 31 9.02 8.37 0.33
C ILE A 31 9.30 7.07 1.08
N ASN A 32 10.47 6.98 1.73
CA ASN A 32 10.89 5.83 2.54
C ASN A 32 10.74 4.48 1.81
N GLY A 33 11.14 4.43 0.53
CA GLY A 33 11.09 3.22 -0.29
C GLY A 33 9.70 2.84 -0.79
N ARG A 34 8.67 3.69 -0.61
CA ARG A 34 7.31 3.46 -1.10
C ARG A 34 6.90 4.52 -2.11
N ASP A 35 6.23 4.06 -3.16
CA ASP A 35 5.65 4.91 -4.18
C ASP A 35 4.20 5.26 -3.82
N ILE A 36 3.93 6.55 -3.69
CA ILE A 36 2.60 7.08 -3.38
C ILE A 36 2.04 7.70 -4.66
N TYR A 37 0.94 7.16 -5.14
CA TYR A 37 0.23 7.65 -6.32
C TYR A 37 -0.73 8.77 -5.93
N LEU A 38 -0.61 9.91 -6.59
CA LEU A 38 -1.28 11.17 -6.24
C LEU A 38 -2.45 11.48 -7.19
N GLY A 39 -2.75 10.56 -8.12
CA GLY A 39 -3.73 10.76 -9.19
C GLY A 39 -3.09 11.16 -10.52
N LYS A 40 -3.89 11.70 -11.44
CA LYS A 40 -3.44 12.01 -12.81
C LYS A 40 -2.34 13.07 -12.82
N TRP A 41 -1.30 12.83 -13.60
CA TRP A 41 -0.12 13.70 -13.68
C TRP A 41 -0.47 15.14 -14.06
N ASN A 42 0.27 16.07 -13.44
CA ASN A 42 0.22 17.51 -13.68
C ASN A 42 -1.19 18.13 -13.54
N THR A 43 -2.01 17.61 -12.65
CA THR A 43 -3.31 18.20 -12.32
C THR A 43 -3.21 19.02 -11.04
N ARG A 44 -4.16 19.95 -10.82
CA ARG A 44 -4.26 20.68 -9.57
C ARG A 44 -4.49 19.74 -8.38
N ALA A 45 -5.31 18.71 -8.58
CA ALA A 45 -5.59 17.70 -7.56
C ALA A 45 -4.32 16.94 -7.17
N SER A 46 -3.53 16.46 -8.14
CA SER A 46 -2.31 15.70 -7.84
C SER A 46 -1.20 16.53 -7.20
N ARG A 47 -1.14 17.84 -7.49
CA ARG A 47 -0.24 18.78 -6.81
C ARG A 47 -0.69 19.07 -5.38
N SER A 48 -1.98 19.29 -5.17
CA SER A 48 -2.53 19.47 -3.82
C SER A 48 -2.29 18.25 -2.93
N GLU A 49 -2.41 17.06 -3.52
CA GLU A 49 -2.15 15.80 -2.82
C GLU A 49 -0.66 15.60 -2.53
N TYR A 50 0.22 16.02 -3.44
CA TYR A 50 1.66 16.09 -3.17
C TYR A 50 1.95 16.99 -1.96
N ASP A 51 1.42 18.20 -1.94
CA ASP A 51 1.64 19.17 -0.86
C ASP A 51 1.10 18.63 0.48
N ARG A 52 -0.05 17.95 0.48
CA ARG A 52 -0.61 17.26 1.66
C ARG A 52 0.35 16.19 2.19
N VAL A 53 0.81 15.29 1.30
CA VAL A 53 1.70 14.18 1.66
C VAL A 53 3.04 14.67 2.18
N ILE A 54 3.63 15.70 1.55
CA ILE A 54 4.87 16.31 2.02
C ILE A 54 4.64 17.03 3.36
N GLY A 55 3.52 17.73 3.51
CA GLY A 55 3.12 18.41 4.74
C GLY A 55 2.91 17.47 5.92
N GLU A 56 2.50 16.23 5.69
CA GLU A 56 2.39 15.17 6.72
C GLU A 56 3.75 14.53 7.02
N TRP A 57 4.60 14.36 6.01
CA TRP A 57 5.88 13.67 6.13
C TRP A 57 6.97 14.51 6.84
N LEU A 58 6.99 15.82 6.60
CA LEU A 58 7.97 16.74 7.22
C LEU A 58 7.89 16.78 8.75
N PRO A 59 6.73 17.03 9.40
CA PRO A 59 6.61 17.07 10.85
C PRO A 59 6.79 15.70 11.51
N ALA A 60 6.52 14.62 10.79
CA ALA A 60 6.76 13.25 11.26
C ALA A 60 8.25 12.84 11.26
N GLY A 61 9.16 13.83 11.20
CA GLY A 61 10.61 13.60 11.25
C GLY A 61 11.17 12.91 10.01
N ARG A 62 10.51 13.08 8.85
CA ARG A 62 10.82 12.35 7.60
C ARG A 62 10.60 10.84 7.70
N CYS A 63 9.87 10.40 8.72
CA CYS A 63 9.31 9.08 8.81
C CYS A 63 7.83 9.17 8.43
N MET A 64 7.38 8.47 7.39
CA MET A 64 5.94 8.20 7.29
C MET A 64 5.49 7.56 8.60
N PRO A 65 4.30 7.91 9.15
CA PRO A 65 3.70 7.08 10.17
C PRO A 65 3.68 5.65 9.60
N GLN A 66 4.49 4.77 10.21
CA GLN A 66 4.25 3.33 10.08
C GLN A 66 2.76 3.20 10.35
N ARG A 67 2.02 2.55 9.44
CA ARG A 67 0.64 2.13 9.72
C ARG A 67 0.72 1.23 10.94
N ARG A 68 0.74 1.82 12.14
CA ARG A 68 0.57 1.12 13.41
C ARG A 68 -0.86 0.62 13.35
N GLY A 69 -1.04 -0.67 13.15
CA GLY A 69 -2.37 -1.28 13.07
C GLY A 69 -2.83 -1.64 11.66
N GLY A 70 -1.98 -2.28 10.85
CA GLY A 70 -2.54 -3.40 10.09
C GLY A 70 -3.00 -4.42 11.13
N LYS A 71 -4.32 -4.65 11.25
CA LYS A 71 -4.85 -5.65 12.18
C LYS A 71 -4.11 -6.96 11.90
N GLU A 72 -3.35 -7.46 12.88
CA GLU A 72 -2.67 -8.74 12.75
C GLU A 72 -3.76 -9.79 12.56
N ILE A 73 -3.92 -10.23 11.32
CA ILE A 73 -4.89 -11.24 10.97
C ILE A 73 -4.23 -12.59 11.17
N THR A 74 -4.85 -13.45 11.97
CA THR A 74 -4.42 -14.83 12.10
C THR A 74 -4.69 -15.59 10.80
N ILE A 75 -3.97 -16.69 10.56
CA ILE A 75 -4.24 -17.59 9.42
C ILE A 75 -5.70 -18.08 9.46
N ALA A 76 -6.26 -18.28 10.66
CA ALA A 76 -7.65 -18.69 10.85
C ALA A 76 -8.64 -17.60 10.39
N GLU A 77 -8.41 -16.34 10.74
CA GLU A 77 -9.24 -15.22 10.29
C GLU A 77 -9.14 -15.02 8.77
N LEU A 78 -7.96 -15.21 8.18
CA LEU A 78 -7.76 -15.17 6.73
C LEU A 78 -8.55 -16.30 6.04
N ALA A 79 -8.46 -17.54 6.55
CA ALA A 79 -9.19 -18.68 6.03
C ALA A 79 -10.71 -18.47 6.14
N LEU A 80 -11.19 -17.92 7.26
CA LEU A 80 -12.61 -17.61 7.44
C LEU A 80 -13.09 -16.52 6.46
N ALA A 81 -12.30 -15.46 6.25
CA ALA A 81 -12.60 -14.42 5.28
C ALA A 81 -12.68 -14.98 3.86
N TYR A 82 -11.74 -15.85 3.49
CA TYR A 82 -11.75 -16.55 2.20
C TYR A 82 -12.99 -17.43 2.02
N LEU A 83 -13.36 -18.22 3.03
CA LEU A 83 -14.56 -19.06 2.97
C LEU A 83 -15.85 -18.26 2.78
N ARG A 84 -15.95 -17.08 3.42
CA ARG A 84 -17.10 -16.17 3.23
C ARG A 84 -17.18 -15.67 1.79
N PHE A 85 -16.05 -15.26 1.21
CA PHE A 85 -15.96 -14.84 -0.18
C PHE A 85 -16.27 -15.98 -1.17
N ALA A 86 -15.70 -17.17 -0.94
CA ALA A 86 -15.87 -18.33 -1.79
C ALA A 86 -17.35 -18.76 -1.91
N LYS A 87 -18.12 -18.67 -0.82
CA LYS A 87 -19.57 -18.98 -0.80
C LYS A 87 -20.40 -18.10 -1.75
N THR A 88 -19.96 -16.87 -1.99
CA THR A 88 -20.65 -15.94 -2.90
C THR A 88 -20.05 -15.96 -4.30
N TYR A 89 -18.74 -16.17 -4.41
CA TYR A 89 -18.00 -16.09 -5.67
C TYR A 89 -18.12 -17.37 -6.50
N TYR A 90 -18.00 -18.55 -5.88
CA TYR A 90 -18.15 -19.84 -6.55
C TYR A 90 -19.62 -20.30 -6.53
N ARG A 91 -20.48 -19.55 -7.21
CA ARG A 91 -21.87 -19.91 -7.49
C ARG A 91 -22.06 -20.05 -8.99
N ARG A 92 -22.52 -21.21 -9.44
CA ARG A 92 -23.04 -21.41 -10.81
C ARG A 92 -24.48 -21.87 -10.69
N ASP A 93 -25.41 -21.11 -11.25
CA ASP A 93 -26.85 -21.41 -11.28
C ASP A 93 -27.47 -21.77 -9.91
N GLY A 94 -27.11 -21.02 -8.86
CA GLY A 94 -27.64 -21.23 -7.52
C GLY A 94 -27.16 -22.50 -6.81
N ARG A 95 -26.26 -23.28 -7.41
CA ARG A 95 -25.63 -24.45 -6.80
C ARG A 95 -24.13 -24.19 -6.56
N PRO A 96 -23.57 -24.62 -5.41
CA PRO A 96 -22.12 -24.63 -5.21
C PRO A 96 -21.50 -25.53 -6.30
N THR A 97 -20.58 -25.00 -7.10
CA THR A 97 -19.82 -25.80 -8.05
C THR A 97 -18.94 -26.75 -7.27
N GLY A 98 -19.32 -28.02 -7.26
CA GLY A 98 -18.62 -29.06 -6.53
C GLY A 98 -17.29 -29.37 -7.18
N GLU A 99 -16.20 -28.98 -6.52
CA GLU A 99 -15.03 -29.84 -6.30
C GLU A 99 -14.43 -29.47 -4.93
N LEU A 100 -15.09 -29.93 -3.87
CA LEU A 100 -14.48 -30.12 -2.55
C LEU A 100 -14.49 -31.63 -2.29
N SER A 101 -13.52 -32.33 -2.87
CA SER A 101 -13.24 -33.72 -2.48
C SER A 101 -12.85 -33.71 -0.99
N PRO A 102 -13.56 -34.44 -0.12
CA PRO A 102 -13.41 -34.27 1.32
C PRO A 102 -12.12 -34.94 1.82
N VAL A 103 -11.26 -34.16 2.48
CA VAL A 103 -10.34 -34.67 3.51
C VAL A 103 -11.20 -35.12 4.70
N LYS A 104 -11.87 -36.26 4.56
CA LYS A 104 -12.45 -37.00 5.68
C LYS A 104 -11.85 -38.39 5.62
N GLY A 105 -10.90 -38.64 6.52
CA GLY A 105 -10.27 -39.94 6.68
C GLY A 105 -11.33 -41.04 6.76
N LYS A 106 -11.17 -42.05 5.90
CA LYS A 106 -11.87 -43.32 6.04
C LYS A 106 -11.13 -44.08 7.14
N GLU A 107 -11.57 -43.94 8.38
CA GLU A 107 -11.20 -44.88 9.44
C GLU A 107 -11.85 -46.22 9.06
N LYS A 108 -11.01 -47.20 8.70
CA LYS A 108 -11.44 -48.58 8.46
C LYS A 108 -11.34 -49.30 9.79
N ASP A 109 -12.49 -49.61 10.37
CA ASP A 109 -12.60 -50.50 11.51
C ASP A 109 -12.05 -51.89 11.14
N ARG A 110 -11.21 -52.39 12.05
CA ARG A 110 -10.57 -53.71 12.04
C ARG A 110 -11.53 -54.67 12.74
N ALA A 111 -11.89 -55.77 12.08
CA ALA A 111 -12.39 -56.99 12.71
C ALA A 111 -11.58 -58.15 12.14
#